data_AF-A0A930VN98-F1
#
_entry.id   AF-A0A930VN98-F1
#
_cell.length_a   1.000
_cell.length_b   1.000
_cell.length_c   1.000
_cell.angle_alpha   90.00
_cell.angle_beta   90.00
_cell.angle_gamma   90.00
#
_symmetry.space_group_name_H-M   'P 1'
#
loop_
_entity.id
_entity.type
_entity.pdbx_description
1 polymer ?
#
loop_
_entity_poly.entity_id
_entity_poly.type
_entity_poly.pdbx_seq_one_letter_code
_entity_poly.pdbx_strand_id
1 'polypeptide(L)'
;MNPRKLARWAVRAVPGVYGAARSAGLGRRDAARVLQASALALLIARKRYPRQWRAENAVRHFTWQAWLTAAYGREVADAVGRAHERLSTDAADTAVDQHNNRIGQEYGAARAEDINAHPMRPAVSALADEAGRLWESGQLGVSRPTGDPTP
;
A
#
# COMPACT_ATOMS: atom_id res chain seq x y z
N MET A 1 17.27 -1.54 1.64
CA MET A 1 17.23 -1.71 0.17
C MET A 1 18.38 -0.94 -0.46
N ASN A 2 19.12 -1.53 -1.42
CA ASN A 2 20.21 -0.85 -2.14
C ASN A 2 19.63 0.28 -3.04
N PRO A 3 20.24 1.48 -3.10
CA PRO A 3 19.77 2.60 -3.91
C PRO A 3 19.55 2.26 -5.40
N ARG A 4 20.32 1.32 -5.97
CA ARG A 4 20.14 0.84 -7.35
C ARG A 4 18.89 -0.02 -7.52
N LYS A 5 18.47 -0.78 -6.50
CA LYS A 5 17.19 -1.51 -6.50
C LYS A 5 16.01 -0.56 -6.35
N LEU A 6 16.14 0.47 -5.50
CA LEU A 6 15.14 1.53 -5.34
C LEU A 6 14.89 2.31 -6.65
N ALA A 7 15.97 2.68 -7.36
CA ALA A 7 15.86 3.38 -8.65
C ALA A 7 15.21 2.52 -9.74
N ARG A 8 15.61 1.25 -9.87
CA ARG A 8 15.01 0.32 -10.84
C ARG A 8 13.53 0.03 -10.53
N TRP A 9 13.18 -0.05 -9.24
CA TRP A 9 11.80 -0.19 -8.80
C TRP A 9 10.99 1.07 -9.14
N ALA A 10 11.49 2.27 -8.84
CA ALA A 10 10.80 3.52 -9.15
C ALA A 10 10.56 3.70 -10.67
N VAL A 11 11.53 3.35 -11.51
CA VAL A 11 11.43 3.45 -12.98
C VAL A 11 10.38 2.51 -13.58
N ARG A 12 10.09 1.36 -12.96
CA ARG A 12 9.10 0.39 -13.45
C ARG A 12 7.74 0.49 -12.74
N ALA A 13 7.75 0.81 -11.45
CA ALA A 13 6.56 0.91 -10.61
C ALA A 13 5.71 2.13 -10.92
N VAL A 14 6.34 3.28 -11.16
CA VAL A 14 5.61 4.52 -11.42
C VAL A 14 4.83 4.44 -12.75
N PRO A 15 5.41 4.01 -13.89
CA PRO A 15 4.63 3.84 -15.12
C PRO A 15 3.57 2.74 -15.03
N GLY A 16 3.87 1.62 -14.39
CA GLY A 16 2.94 0.48 -14.26
C GLY A 16 1.71 0.80 -13.42
N VAL A 17 1.90 1.43 -12.26
CA VAL A 17 0.81 1.87 -11.37
C VAL A 17 -0.03 2.97 -12.02
N TYR A 18 0.62 3.95 -12.66
CA TYR A 18 -0.09 5.01 -13.39
C TYR A 18 -0.92 4.43 -14.54
N GLY A 19 -0.32 3.56 -15.35
CA GLY A 19 -1.00 2.88 -16.46
C GLY A 19 -2.18 2.03 -15.99
N ALA A 20 -2.04 1.32 -14.87
CA ALA A 20 -3.13 0.53 -14.29
C ALA A 20 -4.29 1.42 -13.81
N ALA A 21 -4.00 2.52 -13.11
CA ALA A 21 -5.01 3.49 -12.70
C ALA A 21 -5.76 4.07 -13.91
N ARG A 22 -5.03 4.43 -14.97
CA ARG A 22 -5.61 4.94 -16.23
C ARG A 22 -6.48 3.90 -16.94
N SER A 23 -6.04 2.65 -16.96
CA SER A 23 -6.77 1.54 -17.58
C SER A 23 -8.03 1.17 -16.80
N ALA A 24 -8.03 1.41 -15.49
CA ALA A 24 -9.20 1.28 -14.62
C ALA A 24 -10.14 2.51 -14.68
N GLY A 25 -9.96 3.41 -15.65
CA GLY A 25 -10.87 4.52 -15.92
C GLY A 25 -10.53 5.84 -15.23
N LEU A 26 -9.53 5.90 -14.34
CA LEU A 26 -9.17 7.15 -13.67
C LEU A 26 -8.59 8.18 -14.63
N GLY A 27 -8.93 9.46 -14.43
CA GLY A 27 -8.34 10.63 -15.08
C GLY A 27 -6.81 10.76 -14.88
N ARG A 28 -6.12 11.58 -15.67
CA ARG A 28 -4.66 11.81 -15.51
C ARG A 28 -4.30 12.37 -14.13
N ARG A 29 -5.14 13.28 -13.62
CA ARG A 29 -4.98 13.91 -12.31
C ARG A 29 -5.13 12.86 -11.19
N ASP A 30 -6.15 12.02 -11.27
CA ASP A 30 -6.42 11.01 -10.26
C ASP A 30 -5.38 9.89 -10.28
N ALA A 31 -4.93 9.47 -11.47
CA ALA A 31 -3.79 8.56 -11.61
C ALA A 31 -2.50 9.14 -11.00
N ALA A 32 -2.28 10.46 -11.07
CA ALA A 32 -1.17 11.09 -10.36
C ALA A 32 -1.39 11.11 -8.83
N ARG A 33 -2.64 11.32 -8.37
CA ARG A 33 -2.99 11.24 -6.94
C ARG A 33 -2.78 9.84 -6.36
N VAL A 34 -3.00 8.78 -7.15
CA VAL A 34 -2.65 7.39 -6.76
C VAL A 34 -1.17 7.27 -6.40
N LEU A 35 -0.28 7.83 -7.22
CA LEU A 35 1.17 7.82 -6.97
C LEU A 35 1.55 8.70 -5.77
N GLN A 36 0.91 9.85 -5.62
CA GLN A 36 1.13 10.74 -4.46
C GLN A 36 0.74 10.06 -3.15
N ALA A 37 -0.42 9.38 -3.10
CA ALA A 37 -0.85 8.63 -1.94
C ALA A 37 0.12 7.48 -1.60
N SER A 38 0.63 6.77 -2.61
CA SER A 38 1.65 5.73 -2.42
C SER A 38 2.93 6.28 -1.80
N ALA A 39 3.43 7.42 -2.31
CA ALA A 39 4.63 8.08 -1.79
C ALA A 39 4.43 8.60 -0.36
N LEU A 40 3.26 9.18 -0.05
CA LEU A 40 2.93 9.63 1.30
C LEU A 40 2.86 8.46 2.28
N ALA A 41 2.19 7.36 1.91
CA ALA A 41 2.11 6.16 2.73
C ALA A 41 3.50 5.59 3.03
N LEU A 42 4.39 5.53 2.03
CA LEU A 42 5.78 5.11 2.22
C LEU A 42 6.55 6.02 3.18
N LEU A 43 6.47 7.34 2.99
CA LEU A 43 7.19 8.30 3.83
C LEU A 43 6.73 8.23 5.30
N ILE A 44 5.42 8.13 5.54
CA ILE A 44 4.85 8.03 6.88
C ILE A 44 5.23 6.70 7.52
N ALA A 45 5.04 5.58 6.81
CA ALA A 45 5.40 4.26 7.32
C ALA A 45 6.88 4.17 7.70
N ARG A 46 7.77 4.69 6.85
CA ARG A 46 9.22 4.69 7.09
C ARG A 46 9.64 5.56 8.26
N LYS A 47 8.98 6.71 8.44
CA LYS A 47 9.21 7.58 9.60
C LYS A 47 8.78 6.88 10.89
N ARG A 48 7.66 6.15 10.86
CA ARG A 48 7.10 5.43 12.02
C ARG A 48 7.91 4.18 12.38
N TYR A 49 8.42 3.46 11.39
CA TYR A 49 9.09 2.17 11.56
C TYR A 49 10.53 2.18 11.01
N PRO A 50 11.42 3.04 11.55
CA PRO A 50 12.78 3.14 11.05
C PRO A 50 13.51 1.80 11.20
N ARG A 51 14.06 1.29 10.10
CA ARG A 51 14.78 0.00 10.00
C ARG A 51 13.93 -1.25 10.26
N GLN A 52 12.61 -1.10 10.45
CA GLN A 52 11.69 -2.22 10.63
C GLN A 52 10.89 -2.45 9.35
N TRP A 53 11.55 -3.03 8.35
CA TRP A 53 11.02 -3.10 6.98
C TRP A 53 9.67 -3.83 6.88
N ARG A 54 9.41 -4.85 7.72
CA ARG A 54 8.13 -5.60 7.70
C ARG A 54 6.96 -4.73 8.15
N ALA A 55 7.14 -4.01 9.26
CA ALA A 55 6.13 -3.08 9.76
C ALA A 55 5.93 -1.92 8.77
N GLU A 56 7.02 -1.36 8.22
CA GLU A 56 6.96 -0.35 7.17
C GLU A 56 6.14 -0.83 5.95
N ASN A 57 6.39 -2.05 5.48
CA ASN A 57 5.71 -2.62 4.32
C ASN A 57 4.21 -2.82 4.61
N ALA A 58 3.88 -3.50 5.72
CA ALA A 58 2.51 -3.78 6.12
C ALA A 58 1.68 -2.49 6.25
N VAL A 59 2.22 -1.49 6.95
CA VAL A 59 1.56 -0.19 7.13
C VAL A 59 1.40 0.54 5.80
N ARG A 60 2.43 0.54 4.93
CA ARG A 60 2.34 1.16 3.59
C ARG A 60 1.22 0.54 2.76
N HIS A 61 1.18 -0.79 2.68
CA HIS A 61 0.21 -1.53 1.86
C HIS A 61 -1.23 -1.32 2.32
N PHE A 62 -1.49 -1.50 3.63
CA PHE A 62 -2.80 -1.21 4.21
C PHE A 62 -3.23 0.24 3.93
N THR A 63 -2.37 1.20 4.27
CA THR A 63 -2.71 2.63 4.20
C THR A 63 -3.07 3.05 2.78
N TRP A 64 -2.24 2.64 1.82
CA TRP A 64 -2.43 3.01 0.43
C TRP A 64 -3.71 2.37 -0.15
N GLN A 65 -3.95 1.09 0.13
CA GLN A 65 -5.14 0.38 -0.39
C GLN A 65 -6.45 0.83 0.27
N ALA A 66 -6.42 1.19 1.55
CA ALA A 66 -7.57 1.80 2.21
C ALA A 66 -7.93 3.14 1.58
N TRP A 67 -6.94 4.01 1.37
CA TRP A 67 -7.19 5.30 0.73
C TRP A 67 -7.66 5.15 -0.72
N LEU A 68 -7.08 4.25 -1.51
CA LEU A 68 -7.49 4.00 -2.89
C LEU A 68 -8.95 3.50 -2.96
N THR A 69 -9.32 2.58 -2.06
CA THR A 69 -10.67 2.01 -2.05
C THR A 69 -11.70 3.04 -1.65
N ALA A 70 -11.41 3.87 -0.65
CA ALA A 70 -12.27 4.97 -0.27
C ALA A 70 -12.43 6.00 -1.39
N ALA A 71 -11.34 6.40 -2.04
CA ALA A 71 -11.35 7.48 -3.03
C ALA A 71 -11.90 7.07 -4.40
N TYR A 72 -11.64 5.83 -4.82
CA TYR A 72 -11.87 5.39 -6.20
C TYR A 72 -12.57 4.04 -6.32
N GLY A 73 -12.98 3.44 -5.20
CA GLY A 73 -13.62 2.13 -5.17
C GLY A 73 -12.63 0.96 -5.29
N ARG A 74 -13.16 -0.23 -5.01
CA ARG A 74 -12.37 -1.46 -4.90
C ARG A 74 -11.74 -1.88 -6.23
N GLU A 75 -12.45 -1.69 -7.34
CA GLU A 75 -11.97 -2.09 -8.67
C GLU A 75 -10.64 -1.39 -9.06
N VAL A 76 -10.57 -0.08 -8.79
CA VAL A 76 -9.34 0.71 -9.03
C VAL A 76 -8.24 0.30 -8.07
N ALA A 77 -8.56 0.14 -6.77
CA ALA A 77 -7.59 -0.27 -5.76
C ALA A 77 -6.95 -1.63 -6.11
N ASP A 78 -7.77 -2.58 -6.56
CA ASP A 78 -7.36 -3.91 -7.01
C ASP A 78 -6.51 -3.86 -8.28
N ALA A 79 -6.90 -3.09 -9.29
CA ALA A 79 -6.13 -2.94 -10.53
C ALA A 79 -4.74 -2.37 -10.24
N VAL A 80 -4.67 -1.34 -9.40
CA VAL A 80 -3.43 -0.71 -8.95
C VAL A 80 -2.60 -1.65 -8.09
N GLY A 81 -3.21 -2.34 -7.12
CA GLY A 81 -2.55 -3.31 -6.25
C GLY A 81 -1.90 -4.43 -7.06
N ARG A 82 -2.65 -5.07 -7.97
CA ARG A 82 -2.10 -6.12 -8.86
C ARG A 82 -0.96 -5.61 -9.74
N ALA A 83 -1.05 -4.37 -10.24
CA ALA A 83 0.02 -3.78 -11.02
C ALA A 83 1.29 -3.52 -10.19
N HIS A 84 1.13 -3.17 -8.93
CA HIS A 84 2.22 -3.04 -7.98
C HIS A 84 2.88 -4.39 -7.66
N GLU A 85 2.10 -5.42 -7.38
CA GLU A 85 2.60 -6.76 -7.03
C GLU A 85 3.35 -7.46 -8.19
N ARG A 86 2.98 -7.20 -9.45
CA ARG A 86 3.69 -7.73 -10.64
C ARG A 86 5.16 -7.31 -10.73
N LEU A 87 5.59 -6.38 -9.89
CA LEU A 87 6.95 -5.87 -9.82
C LEU A 87 7.73 -6.46 -8.64
N SER A 88 7.06 -7.19 -7.75
CA SER A 88 7.70 -7.99 -6.72
C SER A 88 8.35 -9.21 -7.36
N THR A 89 9.57 -9.54 -6.94
CA THR A 89 10.31 -10.72 -7.40
C THR A 89 10.18 -11.90 -6.44
N ASP A 90 9.40 -11.77 -5.37
CA ASP A 90 9.24 -12.78 -4.32
C ASP A 90 7.74 -13.09 -4.11
N ALA A 91 7.37 -14.36 -4.34
CA ALA A 91 6.00 -14.85 -4.24
C ALA A 91 5.50 -14.93 -2.79
N ALA A 92 6.38 -15.18 -1.80
CA ALA A 92 5.99 -15.23 -0.40
C ALA A 92 5.70 -13.83 0.14
N ASP A 93 6.50 -12.84 -0.27
CA ASP A 93 6.21 -11.43 0.01
C ASP A 93 4.90 -10.97 -0.63
N THR A 94 4.57 -11.48 -1.82
CA THR A 94 3.35 -11.14 -2.55
C THR A 94 2.07 -11.56 -1.80
N ALA A 95 2.04 -12.72 -1.14
CA ALA A 95 0.85 -13.18 -0.41
C ALA A 95 0.53 -12.31 0.82
N VAL A 96 1.57 -11.86 1.52
CA VAL A 96 1.45 -10.97 2.68
C VAL A 96 1.01 -9.58 2.27
N ASP A 97 1.59 -9.07 1.19
CA ASP A 97 1.22 -7.77 0.64
C ASP A 97 -0.24 -7.78 0.15
N GLN A 98 -0.68 -8.85 -0.52
CA GLN A 98 -2.08 -9.05 -0.86
C GLN A 98 -3.01 -9.14 0.36
N HIS A 99 -2.58 -9.79 1.44
CA HIS A 99 -3.35 -9.83 2.70
C HIS A 99 -3.53 -8.44 3.30
N ASN A 100 -2.44 -7.69 3.44
CA ASN A 100 -2.47 -6.32 3.97
C ASN A 100 -3.26 -5.38 3.05
N ASN A 101 -3.17 -5.58 1.73
CA ASN A 101 -3.98 -4.88 0.73
C ASN A 101 -5.48 -5.15 0.97
N ARG A 102 -5.91 -6.41 1.13
CA ARG A 102 -7.32 -6.77 1.35
C ARG A 102 -7.91 -6.12 2.61
N ILE A 103 -7.19 -6.20 3.74
CA ILE A 103 -7.63 -5.55 4.99
C ILE A 103 -7.77 -4.04 4.77
N GLY A 104 -6.79 -3.42 4.09
CA GLY A 104 -6.86 -2.01 3.73
C GLY A 104 -8.11 -1.69 2.91
N GLN A 105 -8.39 -2.46 1.87
CA GLN A 105 -9.56 -2.26 1.02
C GLN A 105 -10.88 -2.43 1.78
N GLU A 106 -10.99 -3.43 2.65
CA GLU A 106 -12.17 -3.63 3.51
C GLU A 106 -12.39 -2.43 4.44
N TYR A 107 -11.33 -1.98 5.10
CA TYR A 107 -11.39 -0.80 5.96
C TYR A 107 -11.79 0.47 5.17
N GLY A 108 -11.18 0.68 3.99
CA GLY A 108 -11.45 1.82 3.13
C GLY A 108 -12.88 1.83 2.59
N ALA A 109 -13.41 0.68 2.20
CA ALA A 109 -14.80 0.55 1.75
C ALA A 109 -15.79 0.87 2.88
N ALA A 110 -15.54 0.36 4.09
CA ALA A 110 -16.41 0.56 5.24
C ALA A 110 -16.43 2.01 5.77
N ARG A 111 -15.41 2.82 5.45
CA ARG A 111 -15.22 4.19 5.98
C ARG A 111 -14.98 5.21 4.87
N ALA A 112 -15.52 4.95 3.68
CA ALA A 112 -15.24 5.78 2.51
C ALA A 112 -15.66 7.24 2.73
N GLU A 113 -16.83 7.47 3.34
CA GLU A 113 -17.33 8.82 3.65
C GLU A 113 -16.37 9.58 4.57
N ASP A 114 -15.99 8.98 5.71
CA ASP A 114 -15.06 9.59 6.67
C ASP A 114 -13.69 9.88 6.06
N ILE A 115 -13.14 8.93 5.29
CA ILE A 115 -11.83 9.10 4.64
C ILE A 115 -11.89 10.22 3.61
N ASN A 116 -12.98 10.32 2.83
CA ASN A 116 -13.15 11.32 1.78
C ASN A 116 -13.53 12.71 2.31
N ALA A 117 -14.02 12.81 3.56
CA ALA A 117 -14.27 14.08 4.23
C ALA A 117 -12.98 14.87 4.52
N HIS A 118 -11.81 14.23 4.40
CA HIS A 118 -10.52 14.84 4.69
C HIS A 118 -9.63 14.99 3.45
N PRO A 119 -8.76 16.02 3.41
CA PRO A 119 -7.69 16.09 2.42
C PRO A 119 -6.79 14.84 2.49
N MET A 120 -6.16 14.48 1.35
CA MET A 120 -5.36 13.25 1.23
C MET A 120 -4.31 13.09 2.34
N ARG A 121 -3.52 14.13 2.66
CA ARG A 121 -2.43 14.02 3.65
C ARG A 121 -2.94 13.65 5.05
N PRO A 122 -3.89 14.36 5.67
CA PRO A 122 -4.44 13.97 6.97
C PRO A 122 -5.15 12.61 6.90
N ALA A 123 -5.88 12.29 5.83
CA ALA A 123 -6.52 10.99 5.67
C ALA A 123 -5.51 9.84 5.66
N VAL A 124 -4.45 9.95 4.86
CA VAL A 124 -3.36 8.95 4.78
C VAL A 124 -2.61 8.84 6.11
N SER A 125 -2.42 9.95 6.85
CA SER A 125 -1.80 9.91 8.18
C SER A 125 -2.66 9.15 9.19
N ALA A 126 -3.96 9.43 9.24
CA ALA A 126 -4.87 8.74 10.14
C ALA A 126 -4.97 7.24 9.82
N LEU A 127 -4.99 6.88 8.54
CA LEU A 127 -4.94 5.49 8.09
C LEU A 127 -3.64 4.81 8.50
N ALA A 128 -2.49 5.50 8.47
CA ALA A 128 -1.23 4.94 8.93
C ALA A 128 -1.19 4.72 10.46
N ASP A 129 -1.86 5.57 11.23
CA ASP A 129 -2.02 5.36 12.67
C ASP A 129 -2.89 4.13 12.99
N GLU A 130 -3.97 3.94 12.24
CA GLU A 130 -4.80 2.73 12.32
C GLU A 130 -4.01 1.48 11.91
N ALA A 131 -3.28 1.56 10.79
CA ALA A 131 -2.43 0.47 10.35
C ALA A 131 -1.40 0.07 11.41
N GLY A 132 -0.86 1.05 12.15
CA GLY A 132 0.04 0.81 13.27
C GLY A 132 -0.63 0.01 14.40
N ARG A 133 -1.87 0.35 14.76
CA ARG A 133 -2.65 -0.44 15.74
C ARG A 133 -2.92 -1.86 15.25
N LEU A 134 -3.28 -2.02 13.98
CA LEU A 134 -3.52 -3.34 13.39
C LEU A 134 -2.24 -4.19 13.34
N TRP A 135 -1.10 -3.57 13.04
CA TRP A 135 0.21 -4.21 13.13
C TRP A 135 0.53 -4.68 14.54
N GLU A 136 0.37 -3.80 15.54
CA GLU A 136 0.64 -4.10 16.95
C GLU A 136 -0.26 -5.22 17.49
N SER A 137 -1.50 -5.31 16.99
CA SER A 137 -2.43 -6.40 17.31
C SER A 137 -2.20 -7.72 16.56
N GLY A 138 -1.26 -7.76 15.61
CA GLY A 138 -0.97 -8.94 14.78
C GLY A 138 -1.98 -9.21 13.67
N GLN A 139 -2.89 -8.28 13.36
CA GLN A 139 -3.86 -8.42 12.27
C GLN A 139 -3.24 -8.19 10.89
N LEU A 140 -2.23 -7.32 10.80
CA LEU A 140 -1.43 -7.18 9.58
C LEU A 140 -0.38 -8.30 9.51
N GLY A 141 -0.21 -8.86 8.32
CA GLY A 141 0.67 -10.00 8.07
C GLY A 141 2.14 -9.63 7.99
N VAL A 142 3.00 -10.62 8.28
CA VAL A 142 4.46 -10.56 8.12
C VAL A 142 4.94 -11.59 7.11
N SER A 143 5.87 -11.21 6.23
CA SER A 143 6.61 -12.19 5.41
C SER A 143 7.40 -13.10 6.34
N ARG A 144 6.99 -14.38 6.43
CA ARG A 144 7.81 -15.42 7.06
C ARG A 144 9.06 -15.62 6.19
N PRO A 145 10.27 -15.63 6.77
CA PRO A 145 11.43 -16.05 6.01
C PRO A 145 11.21 -17.50 5.55
N THR A 146 11.39 -17.76 4.27
CA THR A 146 11.52 -19.12 3.74
C THR A 146 12.82 -19.72 4.28
N GLY A 147 12.72 -20.42 5.41
CA GLY A 147 13.85 -21.12 6.02
C GLY A 147 14.17 -20.65 7.43
N ASP A 148 13.33 -21.02 8.39
CA ASP A 148 13.81 -21.50 9.67
C ASP A 148 12.94 -22.72 10.05
N PRO A 149 13.53 -23.87 10.37
CA PRO A 149 12.79 -24.97 10.95
C PRO A 149 12.29 -24.53 12.34
N THR A 150 11.00 -24.70 12.60
CA THR A 150 10.43 -24.58 13.94
C THR A 150 11.16 -25.49 14.94
N PRO A 151 11.25 -25.10 16.23
CA PRO A 151 11.94 -25.87 17.27
C PRO A 151 11.31 -27.25 17.52
#